data_AF-A0A284RY26-F1
#
_entry.id   AF-A0A284RY26-F1
#
_cell.length_a   1.000
_cell.length_b   1.000
_cell.length_c   1.000
_cell.angle_alpha   90.00
_cell.angle_beta   90.00
_cell.angle_gamma   90.00
#
_symmetry.space_group_name_H-M   'P 1'
#
loop_
_entity.id
_entity.type
_entity.pdbx_description
1 polymer ?
#
loop_
_entity_poly.entity_id
_entity_poly.type
_entity_poly.pdbx_seq_one_letter_code
_entity_poly.pdbx_strand_id
1 'polypeptide(L)'
;MLEGERWRVAADMHSADTPQFIVFTADDAIQSYTLDSVNQFLAQRQNPNGCRPKMTYYTSLNYTNYTLVTDWYVAGNEIADHTMTHVGSPPDNEIDGNLIALNALAGIPLASIKGFRAPFLNYTVDTLQHLADAGFTYDSSASASIPVTEPSSDAYWPYTLDYGLANDCLKVENSCKGRPKLPGFWEIPMYALFDSRGVSGPHLMDPWLDIADGNSQPNDTATLEFMKNTFTAHYNGNRQPFGLYTHPIHLARGYPGVPVPTSTINMINEFLDWAQEQQNVWIVSSEQLLAWVQTPQSVSDLNNFDALKCSTPDVDASLQICNGIPQNEQGLLSHCAFSDFPFFTCYGCPEIEPTPENPNPAQVVPSGDNARFRLPANCSTPFWDPIKGECLCTSDTCSFTDYSRSIGPSGANLTGGGTGGASTTTAIGIASTTAYIPFNGALPSLPPGVMPAVVITLIGAGMGTFEVLVRA
;
A
#
# COMPACT_ATOMS: atom_id res chain seq x y z
N MET A 1 4.70 34.01 8.38
CA MET A 1 4.38 33.05 7.30
C MET A 1 2.89 32.82 7.36
N LEU A 2 2.18 33.23 6.30
CA LEU A 2 0.73 33.07 6.20
C LEU A 2 0.43 31.56 6.06
N GLU A 3 -0.69 31.08 6.61
CA GLU A 3 -1.06 29.65 6.65
C GLU A 3 -1.02 28.95 5.27
N GLY A 4 -1.17 29.71 4.18
CA GLY A 4 -1.16 29.21 2.80
C GLY A 4 0.22 28.96 2.16
N GLU A 5 1.34 29.36 2.78
CA GLU A 5 2.70 29.15 2.24
C GLU A 5 3.33 27.83 2.71
N ARG A 6 2.73 27.14 3.70
CA ARG A 6 3.32 25.95 4.35
C ARG A 6 3.21 24.64 3.56
N TRP A 7 2.28 24.57 2.61
CA TRP A 7 1.83 23.31 1.99
C TRP A 7 2.04 23.27 0.47
N ARG A 8 2.93 24.13 -0.03
CA ARG A 8 3.11 24.34 -1.47
C ARG A 8 4.50 23.87 -1.89
N VAL A 9 4.66 22.57 -2.06
CA VAL A 9 5.93 22.04 -2.58
C VAL A 9 6.17 22.46 -4.05
N ALA A 10 5.09 22.75 -4.80
CA ALA A 10 5.12 23.26 -6.18
C ALA A 10 4.84 24.77 -6.31
N ALA A 11 4.92 25.58 -5.22
CA ALA A 11 4.48 26.99 -5.23
C ALA A 11 5.11 27.86 -6.32
N ASP A 12 6.33 27.51 -6.74
CA ASP A 12 7.17 28.32 -7.61
C ASP A 12 7.23 27.81 -9.05
N MET A 13 6.58 26.69 -9.37
CA MET A 13 6.48 26.16 -10.74
C MET A 13 5.17 26.57 -11.39
N HIS A 14 5.25 27.09 -12.62
CA HIS A 14 4.05 27.33 -13.42
C HIS A 14 3.34 26.01 -13.70
N SER A 15 2.01 25.99 -13.66
CA SER A 15 1.21 24.77 -13.88
C SER A 15 1.51 24.10 -15.22
N ALA A 16 1.90 24.86 -16.25
CA ALA A 16 2.33 24.32 -17.54
C ALA A 16 3.62 23.47 -17.47
N ASP A 17 4.49 23.75 -16.50
CA ASP A 17 5.78 23.09 -16.29
C ASP A 17 5.73 22.00 -15.21
N THR A 18 4.59 21.85 -14.55
CA THR A 18 4.32 20.83 -13.52
C THR A 18 3.67 19.60 -14.15
N PRO A 19 4.14 18.37 -13.93
CA PRO A 19 3.44 17.17 -14.41
C PRO A 19 2.09 17.01 -13.71
N GLN A 20 1.12 16.42 -14.40
CA GLN A 20 -0.07 15.88 -13.73
C GLN A 20 0.20 14.42 -13.37
N PHE A 21 0.24 14.12 -12.07
CA PHE A 21 0.34 12.75 -11.59
C PHE A 21 -1.03 12.12 -11.39
N ILE A 22 -1.18 10.88 -11.82
CA ILE A 22 -2.23 9.95 -11.42
C ILE A 22 -1.58 8.94 -10.47
N VAL A 23 -2.04 8.90 -9.23
CA VAL A 23 -1.59 7.94 -8.21
C VAL A 23 -2.60 6.81 -8.18
N PHE A 24 -2.31 5.75 -8.91
CA PHE A 24 -3.11 4.52 -8.89
C PHE A 24 -2.56 3.63 -7.77
N THR A 25 -3.37 3.24 -6.79
CA THR A 25 -2.96 2.31 -5.72
C THR A 25 -3.89 1.11 -5.61
N ALA A 26 -3.38 0.04 -5.01
CA ALA A 26 -4.15 -1.15 -4.66
C ALA A 26 -3.99 -1.42 -3.16
N ASP A 27 -5.07 -1.84 -2.52
CA ASP A 27 -5.07 -2.16 -1.10
C ASP A 27 -5.44 -3.66 -0.91
N ASP A 28 -5.13 -4.20 0.27
CA ASP A 28 -5.35 -5.57 0.72
C ASP A 28 -4.36 -6.63 0.18
N ALA A 29 -4.88 -7.84 -0.05
CA ALA A 29 -4.10 -9.04 -0.24
C ALA A 29 -3.61 -9.17 -1.67
N ILE A 30 -2.31 -9.43 -1.85
CA ILE A 30 -1.74 -9.70 -3.17
C ILE A 30 -2.00 -11.15 -3.55
N GLN A 31 -2.85 -11.33 -4.54
CA GLN A 31 -3.19 -12.63 -5.15
C GLN A 31 -3.14 -12.54 -6.67
N SER A 32 -3.13 -13.70 -7.35
CA SER A 32 -3.15 -13.77 -8.82
C SER A 32 -4.33 -12.98 -9.40
N TYR A 33 -5.52 -13.14 -8.83
CA TYR A 33 -6.72 -12.40 -9.28
C TYR A 33 -6.57 -10.88 -9.16
N THR A 34 -5.94 -10.41 -8.09
CA THR A 34 -5.74 -8.97 -7.86
C THR A 34 -4.65 -8.39 -8.76
N LEU A 35 -3.57 -9.14 -9.01
CA LEU A 35 -2.52 -8.70 -9.94
C LEU A 35 -3.00 -8.73 -11.38
N ASP A 36 -3.77 -9.75 -11.79
CA ASP A 36 -4.44 -9.77 -13.09
C ASP A 36 -5.37 -8.58 -13.26
N SER A 37 -6.11 -8.24 -12.19
CA SER A 37 -7.03 -7.10 -12.16
C SER A 37 -6.28 -5.78 -12.33
N VAL A 38 -5.17 -5.56 -11.63
CA VAL A 38 -4.36 -4.34 -11.80
C VAL A 38 -3.71 -4.29 -13.18
N ASN A 39 -3.11 -5.40 -13.62
CA ASN A 39 -2.36 -5.46 -14.87
C ASN A 39 -3.25 -5.20 -16.09
N GLN A 40 -4.55 -5.49 -16.02
CA GLN A 40 -5.49 -5.15 -17.09
C GLN A 40 -5.58 -3.64 -17.36
N PHE A 41 -5.18 -2.80 -16.41
CA PHE A 41 -5.17 -1.34 -16.54
C PHE A 41 -3.78 -0.80 -16.86
N LEU A 42 -2.71 -1.40 -16.34
CA LEU A 42 -1.35 -0.81 -16.41
C LEU A 42 -0.44 -1.46 -17.46
N ALA A 43 -0.60 -2.75 -17.78
CA ALA A 43 0.39 -3.50 -18.56
C ALA A 43 0.54 -2.99 -20.01
N GLN A 44 -0.53 -2.45 -20.58
CA GLN A 44 -0.57 -1.86 -21.92
C GLN A 44 -0.14 -0.39 -21.97
N ARG A 45 0.03 0.27 -20.82
CA ARG A 45 0.26 1.71 -20.74
C ARG A 45 1.74 2.04 -20.68
N GLN A 46 2.07 3.24 -21.12
CA GLN A 46 3.39 3.84 -21.00
C GLN A 46 3.26 5.27 -20.50
N ASN A 47 4.17 5.67 -19.62
CA ASN A 47 4.39 7.07 -19.29
C ASN A 47 5.17 7.77 -20.42
N PRO A 48 5.26 9.12 -20.44
CA PRO A 48 5.94 9.87 -21.50
C PRO A 48 7.40 9.50 -21.78
N ASN A 49 8.10 8.89 -20.81
CA ASN A 49 9.46 8.36 -21.00
C ASN A 49 9.52 6.95 -21.61
N GLY A 50 8.39 6.35 -21.97
CA GLY A 50 8.29 4.99 -22.50
C GLY A 50 8.28 3.89 -21.43
N CYS A 51 8.39 4.24 -20.14
CA CYS A 51 8.33 3.26 -19.07
C CYS A 51 6.89 2.83 -18.80
N ARG A 52 6.70 1.55 -18.46
CA ARG A 52 5.43 1.09 -17.90
C ARG A 52 5.15 1.84 -16.60
N PRO A 53 3.92 2.32 -16.37
CA PRO A 53 3.52 2.87 -15.08
C PRO A 53 3.87 1.95 -13.92
N LYS A 54 4.25 2.55 -12.80
CA LYS A 54 4.40 1.87 -11.51
C LYS A 54 3.28 2.32 -10.59
N MET A 55 3.00 1.50 -9.59
CA MET A 55 2.02 1.81 -8.57
C MET A 55 2.46 1.34 -7.20
N THR A 56 1.70 1.74 -6.18
CA THR A 56 1.85 1.27 -4.80
C THR A 56 0.79 0.22 -4.49
N TYR A 57 1.21 -0.88 -3.89
CA TYR A 57 0.30 -1.85 -3.28
C TYR A 57 0.44 -1.79 -1.75
N TYR A 58 -0.60 -1.32 -1.05
CA TYR A 58 -0.69 -1.35 0.41
C TYR A 58 -1.15 -2.75 0.83
N THR A 59 -0.20 -3.58 1.27
CA THR A 59 -0.38 -5.02 1.40
C THR A 59 -0.70 -5.43 2.83
N SER A 60 -1.80 -6.17 2.99
CA SER A 60 -2.12 -6.91 4.22
C SER A 60 -1.80 -8.40 4.05
N LEU A 61 -1.66 -9.16 5.14
CA LEU A 61 -1.11 -10.52 5.07
C LEU A 61 -2.16 -11.61 4.84
N ASN A 62 -3.36 -11.43 5.36
CA ASN A 62 -4.42 -12.42 5.19
C ASN A 62 -4.66 -12.65 3.69
N TYR A 63 -4.60 -13.92 3.25
CA TYR A 63 -4.76 -14.33 1.85
C TYR A 63 -3.66 -13.85 0.87
N THR A 64 -2.58 -13.22 1.35
CA THR A 64 -1.48 -12.78 0.49
C THR A 64 -0.60 -13.95 0.05
N ASN A 65 -0.29 -13.99 -1.24
CA ASN A 65 0.69 -14.89 -1.80
C ASN A 65 2.04 -14.18 -1.94
N TYR A 66 2.97 -14.49 -1.04
CA TYR A 66 4.22 -13.75 -0.90
C TYR A 66 5.18 -13.83 -2.10
N THR A 67 5.09 -14.88 -2.93
CA THR A 67 5.85 -14.90 -4.20
C THR A 67 5.39 -13.77 -5.12
N LEU A 68 4.08 -13.50 -5.18
CA LEU A 68 3.52 -12.46 -6.02
C LEU A 68 3.86 -11.06 -5.50
N VAL A 69 4.00 -10.89 -4.19
CA VAL A 69 4.55 -9.67 -3.57
C VAL A 69 6.00 -9.46 -4.03
N THR A 70 6.80 -10.54 -4.06
CA THR A 70 8.20 -10.51 -4.50
C THR A 70 8.29 -10.10 -5.97
N ASP A 71 7.51 -10.74 -6.84
CA ASP A 71 7.44 -10.45 -8.28
C ASP A 71 7.03 -9.00 -8.53
N TRP A 72 6.03 -8.51 -7.78
CA TRP A 72 5.51 -7.16 -7.92
C TRP A 72 6.58 -6.11 -7.61
N TYR A 73 7.30 -6.31 -6.50
CA TYR A 73 8.41 -5.46 -6.08
C TYR A 73 9.57 -5.50 -7.08
N VAL A 74 9.98 -6.68 -7.53
CA VAL A 74 11.10 -6.87 -8.47
C VAL A 74 10.78 -6.32 -9.86
N ALA A 75 9.49 -6.29 -10.23
CA ALA A 75 9.00 -5.57 -11.40
C ALA A 75 9.06 -4.04 -11.24
N GLY A 76 9.53 -3.51 -10.10
CA GLY A 76 9.75 -2.09 -9.83
C GLY A 76 8.53 -1.35 -9.31
N ASN A 77 7.52 -2.05 -8.80
CA ASN A 77 6.39 -1.43 -8.10
C ASN A 77 6.70 -1.30 -6.60
N GLU A 78 5.98 -0.40 -5.95
CA GLU A 78 6.12 -0.18 -4.51
C GLU A 78 5.24 -1.16 -3.73
N ILE A 79 5.80 -1.72 -2.66
CA ILE A 79 5.08 -2.46 -1.62
C ILE A 79 5.08 -1.59 -0.35
N ALA A 80 3.89 -1.31 0.14
CA ALA A 80 3.64 -0.51 1.35
C ALA A 80 2.84 -1.33 2.37
N ASP A 81 2.86 -0.89 3.62
CA ASP A 81 2.24 -1.59 4.73
C ASP A 81 0.73 -1.28 4.84
N HIS A 82 -0.07 -2.31 5.09
CA HIS A 82 -1.51 -2.22 5.34
C HIS A 82 -1.97 -3.10 6.52
N THR A 83 -1.10 -3.26 7.53
CA THR A 83 -1.25 -4.13 8.72
C THR A 83 -1.29 -5.63 8.42
N MET A 84 -1.12 -6.48 9.44
CA MET A 84 -1.18 -7.93 9.23
C MET A 84 -2.60 -8.40 8.95
N THR A 85 -3.55 -8.02 9.81
CA THR A 85 -4.89 -8.61 9.82
C THR A 85 -6.01 -7.66 9.38
N HIS A 86 -5.65 -6.49 8.85
CA HIS A 86 -6.58 -5.49 8.31
C HIS A 86 -7.55 -4.92 9.38
N VAL A 87 -6.97 -4.37 10.45
CA VAL A 87 -7.71 -3.75 11.57
C VAL A 87 -7.57 -2.23 11.58
N GLY A 88 -8.68 -1.54 11.85
CA GLY A 88 -8.68 -0.09 12.03
C GLY A 88 -8.14 0.33 13.40
N SER A 89 -7.62 1.56 13.51
CA SER A 89 -6.84 2.02 14.67
C SER A 89 -5.81 0.97 15.11
N PRO A 90 -4.93 0.54 14.20
CA PRO A 90 -4.12 -0.64 14.39
C PRO A 90 -3.16 -0.47 15.57
N PRO A 91 -3.06 -1.46 16.47
CA PRO A 91 -1.99 -1.51 17.46
C PRO A 91 -0.61 -1.68 16.80
N ASP A 92 0.45 -1.27 17.49
CA ASP A 92 1.83 -1.27 16.97
C ASP A 92 2.27 -2.62 16.40
N ASN A 93 1.86 -3.75 17.01
CA ASN A 93 2.25 -5.09 16.58
C ASN A 93 1.63 -5.52 15.23
N GLU A 94 0.52 -4.90 14.82
CA GLU A 94 -0.08 -5.11 13.49
C GLU A 94 0.76 -4.46 12.39
N ILE A 95 1.37 -3.30 12.68
CA ILE A 95 2.23 -2.57 11.76
C ILE A 95 3.62 -3.22 11.73
N ASP A 96 4.24 -3.35 12.90
CA ASP A 96 5.58 -3.94 13.02
C ASP A 96 5.59 -5.38 12.50
N GLY A 97 4.54 -6.15 12.80
CA GLY A 97 4.41 -7.52 12.36
C GLY A 97 4.31 -7.67 10.84
N ASN A 98 3.68 -6.70 10.16
CA ASN A 98 3.55 -6.73 8.70
C ASN A 98 4.89 -6.41 8.00
N LEU A 99 5.64 -5.42 8.49
CA LEU A 99 7.03 -5.18 8.07
C LEU A 99 7.89 -6.46 8.16
N ILE A 100 7.80 -7.14 9.29
CA ILE A 100 8.55 -8.37 9.55
C ILE A 100 8.14 -9.49 8.60
N ALA A 101 6.83 -9.69 8.39
CA ALA A 101 6.31 -10.74 7.54
C ALA A 101 6.61 -10.49 6.06
N LEU A 102 6.49 -9.25 5.57
CA LEU A 102 6.83 -8.88 4.19
C LEU A 102 8.32 -9.10 3.92
N ASN A 103 9.21 -8.76 4.86
CA ASN A 103 10.63 -9.11 4.73
C ASN A 103 10.86 -10.63 4.80
N ALA A 104 10.27 -11.32 5.77
CA ALA A 104 10.53 -12.73 5.99
C ALA A 104 9.96 -13.61 4.87
N LEU A 105 8.76 -13.33 4.38
CA LEU A 105 8.02 -14.22 3.49
C LEU A 105 8.05 -13.76 2.04
N ALA A 106 8.21 -12.47 1.77
CA ALA A 106 8.36 -11.92 0.41
C ALA A 106 9.76 -11.33 0.13
N GLY A 107 10.63 -11.25 1.14
CA GLY A 107 11.99 -10.74 0.93
C GLY A 107 12.02 -9.29 0.50
N ILE A 108 11.08 -8.47 0.95
CA ILE A 108 11.11 -7.03 0.70
C ILE A 108 12.12 -6.41 1.69
N PRO A 109 13.11 -5.61 1.25
CA PRO A 109 14.00 -4.91 2.16
C PRO A 109 13.19 -3.96 3.05
N LEU A 110 13.54 -3.86 4.33
CA LEU A 110 12.77 -3.06 5.28
C LEU A 110 12.86 -1.57 4.91
N ALA A 111 14.03 -1.08 4.47
CA ALA A 111 14.17 0.28 3.91
C ALA A 111 13.34 0.55 2.65
N SER A 112 12.84 -0.48 1.97
CA SER A 112 11.96 -0.32 0.81
C SER A 112 10.48 -0.25 1.19
N ILE A 113 10.09 -0.66 2.39
CA ILE A 113 8.70 -0.54 2.89
C ILE A 113 8.55 0.84 3.54
N LYS A 114 8.37 1.86 2.71
CA LYS A 114 8.42 3.28 3.12
C LYS A 114 7.06 3.85 3.50
N GLY A 115 6.00 3.29 2.93
CA GLY A 115 4.64 3.79 3.01
C GLY A 115 3.76 2.96 3.91
N PHE A 116 2.74 3.61 4.47
CA PHE A 116 1.66 2.98 5.20
C PHE A 116 0.30 3.55 4.75
N ARG A 117 -0.74 2.72 4.83
CA ARG A 117 -2.13 3.15 4.84
C ARG A 117 -2.89 2.38 5.90
N ALA A 118 -3.70 3.06 6.70
CA ALA A 118 -4.53 2.42 7.71
C ALA A 118 -5.72 1.68 7.05
N PRO A 119 -6.01 0.44 7.47
CA PRO A 119 -7.26 -0.24 7.13
C PRO A 119 -8.48 0.64 7.41
N PHE A 120 -9.44 0.62 6.49
CA PHE A 120 -10.65 1.46 6.52
C PHE A 120 -10.38 2.97 6.58
N LEU A 121 -9.15 3.40 6.29
CA LEU A 121 -8.66 4.77 6.51
C LEU A 121 -8.84 5.23 7.96
N ASN A 122 -8.89 4.29 8.91
CA ASN A 122 -9.11 4.57 10.31
C ASN A 122 -7.77 4.62 11.05
N TYR A 123 -7.16 5.79 11.06
CA TYR A 123 -5.91 6.08 11.76
C TYR A 123 -6.14 7.08 12.91
N THR A 124 -5.17 7.14 13.82
CA THR A 124 -5.16 8.06 14.95
C THR A 124 -3.85 8.84 15.00
N VAL A 125 -3.77 9.86 15.86
CA VAL A 125 -2.49 10.54 16.14
C VAL A 125 -1.43 9.57 16.67
N ASP A 126 -1.83 8.59 17.49
CA ASP A 126 -0.91 7.58 18.03
C ASP A 126 -0.42 6.65 16.91
N THR A 127 -1.28 6.31 15.94
CA THR A 127 -0.88 5.59 14.72
C THR A 127 0.21 6.36 13.97
N LEU A 128 0.01 7.66 13.70
CA LEU A 128 1.01 8.48 12.99
C LEU A 128 2.32 8.60 13.77
N GLN A 129 2.25 8.73 15.10
CA GLN A 129 3.43 8.77 15.97
C GLN A 129 4.21 7.45 15.89
N HIS A 130 3.53 6.30 15.97
CA HIS A 130 4.16 4.99 15.84
C HIS A 130 4.83 4.82 14.47
N LEU A 131 4.17 5.21 13.38
CA LEU A 131 4.75 5.15 12.03
C LEU A 131 6.05 5.96 11.93
N ALA A 132 6.06 7.18 12.46
CA ALA A 132 7.24 8.02 12.49
C ALA A 132 8.37 7.40 13.35
N ASP A 133 8.02 6.82 14.50
CA ASP A 133 8.98 6.16 15.41
C ASP A 133 9.55 4.86 14.80
N ALA A 134 8.72 4.11 14.07
CA ALA A 134 9.10 2.91 13.31
C ALA A 134 9.91 3.24 12.04
N GLY A 135 9.99 4.51 11.64
CA GLY A 135 10.82 4.99 10.54
C GLY A 135 10.16 4.91 9.16
N PHE A 136 8.84 4.82 9.09
CA PHE A 136 8.12 5.03 7.84
C PHE A 136 8.43 6.43 7.29
N THR A 137 8.44 6.55 5.97
CA THR A 137 8.65 7.84 5.30
C THR A 137 7.34 8.62 5.20
N TYR A 138 6.23 7.92 4.94
CA TYR A 138 4.95 8.57 4.72
C TYR A 138 3.75 7.72 5.16
N ASP A 139 2.66 8.40 5.51
CA ASP A 139 1.30 7.86 5.58
C ASP A 139 0.48 8.34 4.36
N SER A 140 -0.47 7.53 3.93
CA SER A 140 -1.49 7.89 2.93
C SER A 140 -2.86 7.41 3.39
N SER A 141 -3.29 7.89 4.55
CA SER A 141 -4.60 7.57 5.11
C SER A 141 -5.54 8.78 5.17
N ALA A 142 -5.01 10.00 5.15
CA ALA A 142 -5.82 11.20 5.32
C ALA A 142 -6.55 11.58 4.03
N SER A 143 -7.84 11.90 4.14
CA SER A 143 -8.65 12.28 2.97
C SER A 143 -8.53 13.77 2.63
N ALA A 144 -8.40 14.08 1.34
CA ALA A 144 -8.66 15.40 0.77
C ALA A 144 -10.05 15.40 0.13
N SER A 145 -11.04 15.89 0.88
CA SER A 145 -12.48 15.75 0.57
C SER A 145 -13.13 17.04 0.10
N ILE A 146 -12.37 18.09 -0.24
CA ILE A 146 -12.87 19.36 -0.77
C ILE A 146 -12.26 19.61 -2.17
N PRO A 147 -13.07 19.85 -3.22
CA PRO A 147 -12.58 20.02 -4.59
C PRO A 147 -11.47 21.05 -4.71
N VAL A 148 -10.49 20.80 -5.57
CA VAL A 148 -9.37 21.75 -5.84
C VAL A 148 -9.82 23.12 -6.34
N THR A 149 -11.05 23.23 -6.84
CA THR A 149 -11.65 24.49 -7.30
C THR A 149 -12.19 25.36 -6.17
N GLU A 150 -12.33 24.81 -4.96
CA GLU A 150 -12.85 25.54 -3.81
C GLU A 150 -11.75 26.35 -3.11
N PRO A 151 -12.02 27.58 -2.67
CA PRO A 151 -11.03 28.40 -1.96
C PRO A 151 -10.49 27.77 -0.67
N SER A 152 -11.28 26.91 -0.03
CA SER A 152 -10.94 26.18 1.19
C SER A 152 -10.56 24.72 0.94
N SER A 153 -10.11 24.39 -0.27
CA SER A 153 -9.70 23.03 -0.61
C SER A 153 -8.62 22.50 0.34
N ASP A 154 -8.75 21.23 0.71
CA ASP A 154 -7.80 20.44 1.47
C ASP A 154 -6.98 19.49 0.58
N ALA A 155 -7.11 19.61 -0.74
CA ALA A 155 -6.29 18.91 -1.73
C ALA A 155 -4.91 19.57 -1.82
N TYR A 156 -4.12 19.43 -0.76
CA TYR A 156 -2.72 19.84 -0.71
C TYR A 156 -1.85 18.86 -1.49
N TRP A 157 -0.76 19.33 -2.10
CA TRP A 157 0.34 18.44 -2.49
C TRP A 157 0.85 17.69 -1.25
N PRO A 158 1.50 16.51 -1.39
CA PRO A 158 2.11 15.83 -0.25
C PRO A 158 2.95 16.76 0.59
N TYR A 159 2.89 16.60 1.91
CA TYR A 159 3.50 17.53 2.86
C TYR A 159 4.05 16.83 4.09
N THR A 160 5.01 17.46 4.76
CA THR A 160 5.53 16.97 6.05
C THR A 160 4.68 17.39 7.22
N LEU A 161 4.58 16.54 8.25
CA LEU A 161 3.93 16.84 9.53
C LEU A 161 4.78 17.72 10.48
N ASP A 162 5.84 18.38 9.98
CA ASP A 162 6.60 19.43 10.68
C ASP A 162 5.70 20.46 11.38
N TYR A 163 4.54 20.73 10.78
CA TYR A 163 3.58 21.72 11.23
C TYR A 163 2.19 21.16 11.55
N GLY A 164 2.05 19.85 11.76
CA GLY A 164 0.75 19.23 12.00
C GLY A 164 0.11 18.61 10.77
N LEU A 165 -0.92 17.80 10.98
CA LEU A 165 -1.80 17.32 9.92
C LEU A 165 -2.70 18.47 9.43
N ALA A 166 -3.02 18.50 8.13
CA ALA A 166 -3.88 19.51 7.52
C ALA A 166 -5.21 18.95 6.98
N ASN A 167 -5.32 17.63 6.89
CA ASN A 167 -6.49 16.89 6.43
C ASN A 167 -7.25 16.28 7.61
N ASP A 168 -8.51 15.90 7.40
CA ASP A 168 -9.35 15.16 8.37
C ASP A 168 -9.47 15.77 9.78
N CYS A 169 -9.32 17.09 9.91
CA CYS A 169 -9.34 17.79 11.21
C CYS A 169 -10.61 17.59 12.06
N LEU A 170 -11.71 17.15 11.45
CA LEU A 170 -12.97 16.83 12.12
C LEU A 170 -13.16 15.33 12.36
N LYS A 171 -12.39 14.47 11.68
CA LYS A 171 -12.49 13.01 11.78
C LYS A 171 -11.46 12.45 12.75
N VAL A 172 -10.25 12.99 12.78
CA VAL A 172 -9.16 12.50 13.64
C VAL A 172 -9.04 13.37 14.86
N GLU A 173 -9.34 12.80 16.03
CA GLU A 173 -9.20 13.51 17.30
C GLU A 173 -7.75 13.94 17.56
N ASN A 174 -7.59 15.10 18.21
CA ASN A 174 -6.29 15.68 18.56
C ASN A 174 -5.34 15.95 17.37
N SER A 175 -5.84 15.86 16.14
CA SER A 175 -5.13 16.28 14.92
C SER A 175 -5.37 17.76 14.61
N CYS A 176 -4.64 18.25 13.60
CA CYS A 176 -4.67 19.64 13.14
C CYS A 176 -4.29 20.66 14.23
N LYS A 177 -4.46 21.95 13.92
CA LYS A 177 -4.05 23.07 14.80
C LYS A 177 -2.56 22.97 15.22
N GLY A 178 -1.71 22.50 14.30
CA GLY A 178 -0.30 22.33 14.55
C GLY A 178 0.10 20.98 15.18
N ARG A 179 -0.74 19.94 15.09
CA ARG A 179 -0.52 18.62 15.68
C ARG A 179 -0.95 17.47 14.73
N PRO A 180 -0.38 16.26 14.89
CA PRO A 180 0.85 15.99 15.64
C PRO A 180 2.06 16.59 14.92
N LYS A 181 3.14 16.92 15.65
CA LYS A 181 4.37 17.42 15.03
C LYS A 181 5.35 16.27 14.88
N LEU A 182 5.49 15.77 13.66
CA LEU A 182 6.35 14.66 13.32
C LEU A 182 7.33 15.14 12.23
N PRO A 183 8.47 15.74 12.62
CA PRO A 183 9.37 16.35 11.66
C PRO A 183 9.92 15.34 10.63
N GLY A 184 9.81 15.69 9.35
CA GLY A 184 10.26 14.87 8.22
C GLY A 184 9.34 13.70 7.85
N PHE A 185 8.29 13.42 8.63
CA PHE A 185 7.28 12.42 8.29
C PHE A 185 6.26 13.01 7.32
N TRP A 186 5.96 12.33 6.22
CA TRP A 186 5.10 12.86 5.15
C TRP A 186 3.67 12.33 5.24
N GLU A 187 2.72 13.18 4.85
CA GLU A 187 1.37 12.78 4.45
C GLU A 187 1.27 12.86 2.92
N ILE A 188 0.73 11.82 2.29
CA ILE A 188 0.24 11.84 0.91
C ILE A 188 -1.29 11.81 0.98
N PRO A 189 -1.96 12.98 0.90
CA PRO A 189 -3.42 13.03 0.99
C PRO A 189 -4.08 12.18 -0.08
N MET A 190 -5.18 11.54 0.29
CA MET A 190 -6.01 10.77 -0.62
C MET A 190 -7.04 11.69 -1.27
N TYR A 191 -6.85 12.01 -2.55
CA TYR A 191 -7.68 12.97 -3.28
C TYR A 191 -9.02 12.36 -3.71
N ALA A 192 -10.12 12.86 -3.14
CA ALA A 192 -11.45 12.43 -3.53
C ALA A 192 -11.82 12.92 -4.93
N LEU A 193 -12.73 12.18 -5.56
CA LEU A 193 -13.45 12.54 -6.78
C LEU A 193 -14.81 13.14 -6.42
N PHE A 194 -15.36 14.00 -7.27
CA PHE A 194 -16.59 14.72 -6.95
C PHE A 194 -17.62 14.59 -8.06
N ASP A 195 -18.78 14.03 -7.72
CA ASP A 195 -19.93 14.00 -8.63
C ASP A 195 -20.58 15.39 -8.82
N SER A 196 -21.71 15.45 -9.51
CA SER A 196 -22.36 16.74 -9.82
C SER A 196 -22.84 17.52 -8.60
N ARG A 197 -22.87 16.91 -7.41
CA ARG A 197 -23.18 17.55 -6.12
C ARG A 197 -21.98 18.29 -5.51
N GLY A 198 -20.80 18.23 -6.15
CA GLY A 198 -19.60 18.95 -5.73
C GLY A 198 -19.14 18.50 -4.34
N VAL A 199 -18.90 19.44 -3.42
CA VAL A 199 -18.50 19.16 -2.02
C VAL A 199 -19.42 18.16 -1.30
N SER A 200 -20.69 18.05 -1.71
CA SER A 200 -21.65 17.12 -1.11
C SER A 200 -21.64 15.72 -1.72
N GLY A 201 -20.80 15.46 -2.72
CA GLY A 201 -20.68 14.16 -3.39
C GLY A 201 -19.23 13.70 -3.58
N PRO A 202 -18.42 13.58 -2.51
CA PRO A 202 -17.09 13.02 -2.58
C PRO A 202 -17.13 11.48 -2.73
N HIS A 203 -16.20 10.94 -3.53
CA HIS A 203 -15.97 9.52 -3.81
C HIS A 203 -14.47 9.24 -3.70
N LEU A 204 -14.03 8.28 -2.88
CA LEU A 204 -12.60 8.13 -2.54
C LEU A 204 -12.02 6.77 -2.91
N MET A 205 -12.49 5.71 -2.26
CA MET A 205 -12.07 4.33 -2.51
C MET A 205 -13.09 3.65 -3.41
N ASP A 206 -12.63 2.98 -4.47
CA ASP A 206 -13.50 2.30 -5.44
C ASP A 206 -14.68 3.14 -5.94
N PRO A 207 -14.45 4.32 -6.55
CA PRO A 207 -15.52 5.26 -6.92
C PRO A 207 -16.60 4.68 -7.86
N TRP A 208 -16.34 3.54 -8.50
CA TRP A 208 -17.31 2.78 -9.31
C TRP A 208 -18.30 1.93 -8.50
N LEU A 209 -18.06 1.71 -7.21
CA LEU A 209 -19.02 1.05 -6.30
C LEU A 209 -19.95 2.05 -5.62
N ASP A 210 -19.61 3.33 -5.65
CA ASP A 210 -20.37 4.39 -5.04
C ASP A 210 -21.61 4.78 -5.84
N ILE A 211 -22.59 5.34 -5.13
CA ILE A 211 -23.80 5.90 -5.72
C ILE A 211 -23.56 7.38 -6.06
N ALA A 212 -23.36 7.64 -7.35
CA ALA A 212 -23.21 8.99 -7.89
C ALA A 212 -24.54 9.78 -7.90
N ASP A 213 -24.44 11.10 -7.74
CA ASP A 213 -25.50 12.10 -7.91
C ASP A 213 -26.76 11.89 -7.06
N GLY A 214 -26.63 11.15 -5.95
CA GLY A 214 -27.77 10.80 -5.09
C GLY A 214 -28.78 9.84 -5.76
N ASN A 215 -28.33 9.08 -6.76
CA ASN A 215 -29.12 8.01 -7.37
C ASN A 215 -29.35 6.84 -6.38
N SER A 216 -29.85 5.70 -6.87
CA SER A 216 -30.09 4.51 -6.04
C SER A 216 -29.16 3.34 -6.34
N GLN A 217 -28.33 3.43 -7.37
CA GLN A 217 -27.41 2.38 -7.84
C GLN A 217 -26.16 3.03 -8.45
N PRO A 218 -25.01 2.31 -8.45
CA PRO A 218 -23.82 2.73 -9.20
C PRO A 218 -24.09 2.87 -10.69
N ASN A 219 -23.39 3.80 -11.35
CA ASN A 219 -23.56 4.09 -12.77
C ASN A 219 -22.22 4.47 -13.40
N ASP A 220 -21.64 3.56 -14.18
CA ASP A 220 -20.35 3.76 -14.84
C ASP A 220 -20.30 5.02 -15.72
N THR A 221 -21.42 5.44 -16.33
CA THR A 221 -21.44 6.68 -17.14
C THR A 221 -21.26 7.92 -16.27
N ALA A 222 -21.95 7.97 -15.12
CA ALA A 222 -21.79 9.06 -14.16
C ALA A 222 -20.40 9.03 -13.51
N THR A 223 -19.90 7.83 -13.18
CA THR A 223 -18.54 7.62 -12.66
C THR A 223 -17.48 8.16 -13.61
N LEU A 224 -17.56 7.79 -14.88
CA LEU A 224 -16.64 8.29 -15.91
C LEU A 224 -16.67 9.83 -16.02
N GLU A 225 -17.86 10.42 -16.00
CA GLU A 225 -18.03 11.87 -16.11
C GLU A 225 -17.36 12.57 -14.93
N PHE A 226 -17.63 12.14 -13.70
CA PHE A 226 -17.03 12.78 -12.53
C PHE A 226 -15.52 12.54 -12.42
N MET A 227 -15.01 11.38 -12.88
CA MET A 227 -13.58 11.11 -12.98
C MET A 227 -12.90 12.10 -13.94
N LYS A 228 -13.46 12.29 -15.15
CA LYS A 228 -12.94 13.24 -16.14
C LYS A 228 -13.03 14.70 -15.64
N ASN A 229 -14.13 15.07 -14.98
CA ASN A 229 -14.32 16.42 -14.43
C ASN A 229 -13.33 16.70 -13.30
N THR A 230 -13.17 15.77 -12.35
CA THR A 230 -12.20 15.91 -11.26
C THR A 230 -10.78 15.99 -11.81
N PHE A 231 -10.40 15.09 -12.72
CA PHE A 231 -9.09 15.15 -13.36
C PHE A 231 -8.83 16.51 -14.03
N THR A 232 -9.81 17.01 -14.80
CA THR A 232 -9.71 18.30 -15.48
C THR A 232 -9.52 19.46 -14.50
N ALA A 233 -10.18 19.42 -13.35
CA ALA A 233 -10.04 20.41 -12.30
C ALA A 233 -8.61 20.44 -11.73
N HIS A 234 -8.02 19.27 -11.47
CA HIS A 234 -6.61 19.17 -11.03
C HIS A 234 -5.66 19.65 -12.13
N TYR A 235 -5.86 19.17 -13.37
CA TYR A 235 -5.00 19.44 -14.52
C TYR A 235 -4.91 20.92 -14.90
N ASN A 236 -6.04 21.63 -14.83
CA ASN A 236 -6.14 23.07 -15.10
C ASN A 236 -5.81 23.96 -13.89
N GLY A 237 -5.73 23.37 -12.69
CA GLY A 237 -5.38 24.05 -11.45
C GLY A 237 -3.88 24.01 -11.16
N ASN A 238 -3.52 23.73 -9.90
CA ASN A 238 -2.12 23.62 -9.47
C ASN A 238 -1.55 22.20 -9.65
N ARG A 239 -2.24 21.34 -10.41
CA ARG A 239 -1.84 19.97 -10.74
C ARG A 239 -1.58 19.07 -9.55
N GLN A 240 -2.26 19.33 -8.43
CA GLN A 240 -2.25 18.39 -7.31
C GLN A 240 -2.59 16.98 -7.82
N PRO A 241 -1.99 15.92 -7.25
CA PRO A 241 -2.17 14.58 -7.78
C PRO A 241 -3.64 14.18 -7.88
N PHE A 242 -3.96 13.35 -8.86
CA PHE A 242 -5.27 12.73 -9.02
C PHE A 242 -5.19 11.31 -8.46
N GLY A 243 -6.09 10.96 -7.53
CA GLY A 243 -6.10 9.65 -6.87
C GLY A 243 -6.99 8.63 -7.58
N LEU A 244 -6.48 7.41 -7.76
CA LEU A 244 -7.26 6.21 -8.08
C LEU A 244 -6.93 5.12 -7.07
N TYR A 245 -7.71 5.04 -6.00
CA TYR A 245 -7.48 4.11 -4.90
C TYR A 245 -8.48 2.96 -4.97
N THR A 246 -7.98 1.73 -4.96
CA THR A 246 -8.78 0.57 -5.39
C THR A 246 -8.57 -0.64 -4.50
N HIS A 247 -9.61 -1.45 -4.32
CA HIS A 247 -9.47 -2.86 -3.95
C HIS A 247 -9.58 -3.70 -5.24
N PRO A 248 -8.47 -4.22 -5.80
CA PRO A 248 -8.49 -4.81 -7.14
C PRO A 248 -9.41 -6.03 -7.29
N ILE A 249 -9.76 -6.67 -6.17
CA ILE A 249 -10.68 -7.81 -6.15
C ILE A 249 -12.05 -7.46 -6.74
N HIS A 250 -12.52 -6.22 -6.58
CA HIS A 250 -13.80 -5.75 -7.13
C HIS A 250 -13.79 -5.62 -8.65
N LEU A 251 -12.61 -5.67 -9.28
CA LEU A 251 -12.43 -5.57 -10.73
C LEU A 251 -11.81 -6.85 -11.34
N ALA A 252 -11.72 -7.92 -10.53
CA ALA A 252 -11.14 -9.19 -10.95
C ALA A 252 -12.01 -9.89 -12.00
N ARG A 253 -11.37 -10.41 -13.05
CA ARG A 253 -12.04 -11.14 -14.15
C ARG A 253 -12.20 -12.64 -13.90
N GLY A 254 -11.45 -13.18 -12.93
CA GLY A 254 -11.31 -14.62 -12.71
C GLY A 254 -11.75 -15.10 -11.34
N TYR A 255 -12.32 -14.23 -10.50
CA TYR A 255 -12.67 -14.60 -9.13
C TYR A 255 -13.87 -15.57 -9.12
N PRO A 256 -13.74 -16.77 -8.52
CA PRO A 256 -14.79 -17.78 -8.57
C PRO A 256 -16.13 -17.31 -7.99
N GLY A 257 -17.21 -17.52 -8.74
CA GLY A 257 -18.58 -17.21 -8.29
C GLY A 257 -18.97 -15.74 -8.35
N VAL A 258 -18.07 -14.85 -8.80
CA VAL A 258 -18.36 -13.41 -8.96
C VAL A 258 -18.43 -13.07 -10.46
N PRO A 259 -19.50 -12.41 -10.94
CA PRO A 259 -19.59 -11.96 -12.32
C PRO A 259 -18.50 -10.93 -12.66
N VAL A 260 -17.95 -11.02 -13.86
CA VAL A 260 -16.94 -10.06 -14.34
C VAL A 260 -17.58 -8.68 -14.56
N PRO A 261 -17.10 -7.61 -13.89
CA PRO A 261 -17.65 -6.25 -14.02
C PRO A 261 -17.15 -5.58 -15.30
N THR A 262 -17.51 -6.15 -16.45
CA THR A 262 -16.95 -5.77 -17.77
C THR A 262 -17.20 -4.30 -18.11
N SER A 263 -18.39 -3.78 -17.78
CA SER A 263 -18.74 -2.37 -18.02
C SER A 263 -17.81 -1.43 -17.25
N THR A 264 -17.62 -1.70 -15.95
CA THR A 264 -16.75 -0.91 -15.07
C THR A 264 -15.28 -1.01 -15.48
N ILE A 265 -14.79 -2.19 -15.84
CA ILE A 265 -13.42 -2.38 -16.35
C ILE A 265 -13.20 -1.55 -17.63
N ASN A 266 -14.16 -1.56 -18.55
CA ASN A 266 -14.07 -0.78 -19.78
C ASN A 266 -14.09 0.72 -19.49
N MET A 267 -14.93 1.16 -18.55
CA MET A 267 -15.03 2.56 -18.13
C MET A 267 -13.71 3.08 -17.53
N ILE A 268 -13.07 2.31 -16.64
CA ILE A 268 -11.78 2.71 -16.05
C ILE A 268 -10.70 2.80 -17.13
N ASN A 269 -10.68 1.84 -18.07
CA ASN A 269 -9.76 1.93 -19.21
C ASN A 269 -10.05 3.14 -20.09
N GLU A 270 -11.31 3.46 -20.36
CA GLU A 270 -11.69 4.66 -21.12
C GLU A 270 -11.20 5.94 -20.42
N PHE A 271 -11.36 6.03 -19.10
CA PHE A 271 -10.84 7.16 -18.33
C PHE A 271 -9.31 7.29 -18.47
N LEU A 272 -8.58 6.20 -18.24
CA LEU A 272 -7.12 6.22 -18.29
C LEU A 272 -6.59 6.50 -19.71
N ASP A 273 -7.25 5.96 -20.75
CA ASP A 273 -6.93 6.28 -22.15
C ASP A 273 -7.09 7.78 -22.42
N TRP A 274 -8.25 8.34 -22.06
CA TRP A 274 -8.53 9.77 -22.20
C TRP A 274 -7.57 10.66 -21.40
N ALA A 275 -7.20 10.25 -20.18
CA ALA A 275 -6.30 11.02 -19.33
C ALA A 275 -4.87 11.03 -19.90
N GLN A 276 -4.39 9.91 -20.44
CA GLN A 276 -3.05 9.81 -21.04
C GLN A 276 -2.94 10.50 -22.42
N GLU A 277 -4.05 10.86 -23.07
CA GLU A 277 -4.02 11.75 -24.24
C GLU A 277 -3.69 13.20 -23.87
N GLN A 278 -3.82 13.59 -22.60
CA GLN A 278 -3.47 14.92 -22.14
C GLN A 278 -1.95 15.05 -21.98
N GLN A 279 -1.42 16.26 -22.18
CA GLN A 279 0.02 16.49 -22.13
C GLN A 279 0.59 16.32 -20.71
N ASN A 280 1.72 15.62 -20.61
CA ASN A 280 2.52 15.53 -19.39
C ASN A 280 1.78 14.86 -18.22
N VAL A 281 0.95 13.86 -18.53
CA VAL A 281 0.30 13.00 -17.54
C VAL A 281 1.15 11.77 -17.28
N TRP A 282 1.36 11.48 -15.99
CA TRP A 282 2.19 10.38 -15.52
C TRP A 282 1.41 9.55 -14.50
N ILE A 283 1.36 8.24 -14.71
CA ILE A 283 0.85 7.30 -13.71
C ILE A 283 2.04 6.80 -12.89
N VAL A 284 2.04 7.06 -11.58
CA VAL A 284 3.19 6.85 -10.70
C VAL A 284 2.80 6.16 -9.40
N SER A 285 3.77 5.51 -8.75
CA SER A 285 3.63 5.07 -7.36
C SER A 285 3.68 6.27 -6.39
N SER A 286 3.30 6.02 -5.15
CA SER A 286 3.34 6.98 -4.05
C SER A 286 4.79 7.39 -3.74
N GLU A 287 5.75 6.47 -3.71
CA GLU A 287 7.17 6.83 -3.56
C GLU A 287 7.71 7.66 -4.73
N GLN A 288 7.24 7.41 -5.95
CA GLN A 288 7.65 8.19 -7.13
C GLN A 288 7.10 9.61 -7.09
N LEU A 289 5.82 9.75 -6.71
CA LEU A 289 5.22 11.05 -6.42
C LEU A 289 6.03 11.76 -5.33
N LEU A 290 6.31 11.10 -4.22
CA LEU A 290 7.01 11.69 -3.08
C LEU A 290 8.44 12.10 -3.44
N ALA A 291 9.18 11.28 -4.20
CA ALA A 291 10.51 11.62 -4.68
C ALA A 291 10.50 12.88 -5.54
N TRP A 292 9.49 13.04 -6.42
CA TRP A 292 9.33 14.26 -7.20
C TRP A 292 9.00 15.45 -6.31
N VAL A 293 8.10 15.30 -5.34
CA VAL A 293 7.75 16.37 -4.38
C VAL A 293 8.99 16.80 -3.59
N GLN A 294 9.82 15.87 -3.12
CA GLN A 294 11.04 16.19 -2.39
C GLN A 294 12.10 16.92 -3.25
N THR A 295 12.09 16.71 -4.57
CA THR A 295 13.03 17.31 -5.51
C THR A 295 12.36 17.69 -6.84
N PRO A 296 11.49 18.72 -6.86
CA PRO A 296 10.64 19.00 -8.03
C PRO A 296 11.45 19.22 -9.30
N GLN A 297 11.08 18.48 -10.34
CA GLN A 297 11.66 18.60 -11.68
C GLN A 297 10.62 19.19 -12.64
N SER A 298 11.08 20.03 -13.56
CA SER A 298 10.25 20.48 -14.68
C SER A 298 9.82 19.31 -15.55
N VAL A 299 8.68 19.41 -16.21
CA VAL A 299 8.22 18.41 -17.19
C VAL A 299 9.30 18.02 -18.18
N SER A 300 10.10 18.97 -18.67
CA SER A 300 11.18 18.70 -19.64
C SER A 300 12.32 17.83 -19.06
N ASP A 301 12.48 17.82 -17.74
CA ASP A 301 13.56 17.10 -17.07
C ASP A 301 13.12 15.73 -16.52
N LEU A 302 11.81 15.44 -16.47
CA LEU A 302 11.28 14.19 -15.90
C LEU A 302 11.80 12.91 -16.57
N ASN A 303 12.12 12.97 -17.87
CA ASN A 303 12.69 11.82 -18.57
C ASN A 303 14.09 11.44 -18.04
N ASN A 304 14.80 12.39 -17.43
CA ASN A 304 16.12 12.18 -16.84
C ASN A 304 16.08 12.03 -15.32
N PHE A 305 14.90 12.17 -14.69
CA PHE A 305 14.74 12.07 -13.24
C PHE A 305 14.84 10.62 -12.80
N ASP A 306 15.85 10.30 -11.98
CA ASP A 306 16.20 8.92 -11.63
C ASP A 306 15.04 8.12 -11.03
N ALA A 307 14.19 8.75 -10.19
CA ALA A 307 13.05 8.08 -9.57
C ALA A 307 11.96 7.62 -10.57
N LEU A 308 11.90 8.23 -11.76
CA LEU A 308 10.92 7.88 -12.80
C LEU A 308 11.52 7.06 -13.95
N LYS A 309 12.83 6.80 -13.93
CA LYS A 309 13.47 5.98 -14.97
C LYS A 309 12.97 4.54 -14.93
N CYS A 310 12.98 3.91 -16.09
CA CYS A 310 12.72 2.49 -16.20
C CYS A 310 13.81 1.74 -15.42
N SER A 311 13.42 1.01 -14.39
CA SER A 311 14.32 0.10 -13.67
C SER A 311 13.87 -1.34 -13.90
N THR A 312 14.84 -2.18 -14.21
CA THR A 312 14.73 -3.64 -14.17
C THR A 312 16.06 -4.17 -13.64
N PRO A 313 16.06 -5.03 -12.62
CA PRO A 313 17.30 -5.64 -12.15
C PRO A 313 17.99 -6.42 -13.27
N ASP A 314 19.30 -6.21 -13.45
CA ASP A 314 20.12 -6.97 -14.39
C ASP A 314 20.66 -8.22 -13.69
N VAL A 315 19.88 -9.30 -13.76
CA VAL A 315 20.20 -10.60 -13.17
C VAL A 315 20.33 -11.62 -14.28
N ASP A 316 21.36 -12.46 -14.22
CA ASP A 316 21.58 -13.54 -15.19
C ASP A 316 20.36 -14.49 -15.21
N ALA A 317 19.67 -14.52 -16.36
CA ALA A 317 18.46 -15.31 -16.58
C ALA A 317 18.70 -16.84 -16.61
N SER A 318 19.96 -17.28 -16.58
CA SER A 318 20.32 -18.71 -16.45
C SER A 318 20.43 -19.17 -14.99
N LEU A 319 20.40 -18.25 -14.04
CA LEU A 319 20.44 -18.58 -12.62
C LEU A 319 19.14 -19.25 -12.18
N GLN A 320 19.29 -20.26 -11.33
CA GLN A 320 18.18 -20.97 -10.73
C GLN A 320 18.06 -20.54 -9.25
N ILE A 321 17.46 -19.37 -9.04
CA ILE A 321 17.30 -18.73 -7.73
C ILE A 321 15.88 -18.17 -7.55
N CYS A 322 15.41 -18.14 -6.32
CA CYS A 322 14.06 -17.66 -6.02
C CYS A 322 14.12 -16.19 -5.60
N ASN A 323 13.96 -15.28 -6.56
CA ASN A 323 14.24 -13.85 -6.40
C ASN A 323 13.20 -12.92 -7.05
N GLY A 324 12.00 -13.42 -7.35
CA GLY A 324 10.93 -12.65 -8.00
C GLY A 324 11.11 -12.42 -9.50
N ILE A 325 12.01 -13.17 -10.14
CA ILE A 325 12.16 -13.22 -11.61
C ILE A 325 11.61 -14.57 -12.08
N PRO A 326 10.45 -14.60 -12.77
CA PRO A 326 9.72 -15.85 -13.06
C PRO A 326 10.54 -16.96 -13.72
N GLN A 327 11.49 -16.60 -14.58
CA GLN A 327 12.37 -17.57 -15.25
C GLN A 327 13.36 -18.21 -14.29
N ASN A 328 13.89 -17.45 -13.33
CA ASN A 328 14.92 -17.91 -12.39
C ASN A 328 14.32 -18.76 -11.26
N GLU A 329 13.07 -18.50 -10.88
CA GLU A 329 12.40 -19.15 -9.75
C GLU A 329 11.63 -20.42 -10.12
N GLN A 330 11.65 -20.81 -11.40
CA GLN A 330 10.85 -21.92 -11.91
C GLN A 330 11.12 -23.22 -11.15
N GLY A 331 10.12 -23.72 -10.42
CA GLY A 331 10.23 -24.95 -9.62
C GLY A 331 10.94 -24.78 -8.28
N LEU A 332 11.23 -23.55 -7.86
CA LEU A 332 11.87 -23.25 -6.57
C LEU A 332 10.89 -22.77 -5.50
N LEU A 333 9.62 -22.49 -5.81
CA LEU A 333 8.66 -21.97 -4.84
C LEU A 333 8.31 -23.02 -3.77
N SER A 334 8.28 -22.61 -2.51
CA SER A 334 7.70 -23.41 -1.43
C SER A 334 6.20 -23.17 -1.36
N HIS A 335 5.40 -24.24 -1.37
CA HIS A 335 3.95 -24.18 -1.20
C HIS A 335 3.57 -24.46 0.26
N CYS A 336 3.06 -23.44 0.93
CA CYS A 336 2.68 -23.49 2.34
C CYS A 336 1.19 -23.80 2.44
N ALA A 337 0.88 -25.08 2.69
CA ALA A 337 -0.46 -25.65 2.60
C ALA A 337 -1.31 -25.41 3.86
N PHE A 338 -1.38 -24.16 4.31
CA PHE A 338 -2.30 -23.75 5.37
C PHE A 338 -3.76 -23.95 4.93
N SER A 339 -4.64 -24.34 5.87
CA SER A 339 -6.02 -24.71 5.54
C SER A 339 -6.86 -23.52 5.08
N ASP A 340 -6.60 -22.35 5.65
CA ASP A 340 -7.46 -21.19 5.49
C ASP A 340 -7.01 -20.39 4.26
N PHE A 341 -5.70 -20.19 4.12
CA PHE A 341 -5.10 -19.48 2.99
C PHE A 341 -3.72 -20.05 2.63
N PRO A 342 -3.65 -21.02 1.70
CA PRO A 342 -2.36 -21.51 1.22
C PRO A 342 -1.65 -20.44 0.40
N PHE A 343 -0.32 -20.37 0.51
CA PHE A 343 0.49 -19.39 -0.22
C PHE A 343 1.79 -19.98 -0.73
N PHE A 344 2.46 -19.24 -1.63
CA PHE A 344 3.80 -19.57 -2.10
C PHE A 344 4.81 -18.54 -1.58
N THR A 345 6.04 -18.99 -1.34
CA THR A 345 7.15 -18.14 -0.89
C THR A 345 8.49 -18.67 -1.38
N CYS A 346 9.44 -17.76 -1.57
CA CYS A 346 10.84 -18.08 -1.80
C CYS A 346 11.61 -18.44 -0.54
N TYR A 347 11.06 -18.16 0.64
CA TYR A 347 11.82 -18.08 1.90
C TYR A 347 11.49 -19.20 2.89
N GLY A 348 10.78 -20.23 2.44
CA GLY A 348 10.45 -21.41 3.23
C GLY A 348 9.19 -21.23 4.07
N CYS A 349 8.45 -22.32 4.22
CA CYS A 349 7.13 -22.30 4.86
C CYS A 349 7.26 -22.22 6.38
N PRO A 350 6.53 -21.32 7.04
CA PRO A 350 6.48 -21.30 8.50
C PRO A 350 5.73 -22.52 9.04
N GLU A 351 6.04 -22.95 10.27
CA GLU A 351 5.39 -24.07 10.97
C GLU A 351 3.94 -23.75 11.35
N ILE A 352 3.65 -22.48 11.58
CA ILE A 352 2.33 -21.94 11.88
C ILE A 352 2.08 -20.68 11.06
N GLU A 353 0.82 -20.29 10.93
CA GLU A 353 0.48 -19.02 10.28
C GLU A 353 1.09 -17.85 11.07
N PRO A 354 1.70 -16.85 10.40
CA PRO A 354 2.17 -15.63 11.04
C PRO A 354 1.02 -14.88 11.72
N THR A 355 1.28 -14.35 12.92
CA THR A 355 0.33 -13.49 13.66
C THR A 355 1.03 -12.22 14.15
N PRO A 356 0.29 -11.18 14.57
CA PRO A 356 0.89 -10.00 15.20
C PRO A 356 1.85 -10.31 16.36
N GLU A 357 1.59 -11.38 17.12
CA GLU A 357 2.46 -11.84 18.22
C GLU A 357 3.64 -12.70 17.75
N ASN A 358 3.55 -13.34 16.58
CA ASN A 358 4.60 -14.15 15.99
C ASN A 358 4.67 -13.98 14.45
N PRO A 359 5.17 -12.82 13.98
CA PRO A 359 5.17 -12.48 12.55
C PRO A 359 6.25 -13.21 11.74
N ASN A 360 7.23 -13.84 12.40
CA ASN A 360 8.28 -14.64 11.75
C ASN A 360 8.48 -16.00 12.45
N PRO A 361 7.50 -16.92 12.34
CA PRO A 361 7.61 -18.23 12.95
C PRO A 361 8.81 -19.03 12.43
N ALA A 362 9.18 -20.09 13.15
CA ALA A 362 10.15 -21.07 12.66
C ALA A 362 9.66 -21.72 11.36
N GLN A 363 10.60 -22.21 10.53
CA GLN A 363 10.29 -22.88 9.26
C GLN A 363 10.07 -24.38 9.44
N VAL A 364 9.11 -24.92 8.69
CA VAL A 364 9.06 -26.36 8.40
C VAL A 364 10.23 -26.68 7.47
N VAL A 365 11.14 -27.54 7.91
CA VAL A 365 12.25 -28.04 7.09
C VAL A 365 12.01 -29.51 6.76
N PRO A 366 11.72 -29.86 5.50
CA PRO A 366 11.58 -31.25 5.08
C PRO A 366 12.86 -32.07 5.36
N SER A 367 12.69 -33.36 5.62
CA SER A 367 13.82 -34.25 5.93
C SER A 367 14.83 -34.29 4.78
N GLY A 368 16.05 -33.82 5.03
CA GLY A 368 17.14 -33.79 4.05
C GLY A 368 17.36 -32.42 3.38
N ASP A 369 16.47 -31.46 3.63
CA ASP A 369 16.61 -30.08 3.17
C ASP A 369 17.19 -29.18 4.29
N ASN A 370 17.61 -27.97 3.91
CA ASN A 370 17.98 -26.91 4.84
C ASN A 370 16.87 -25.85 4.89
N ALA A 371 16.75 -25.14 6.01
CA ALA A 371 15.92 -23.95 6.09
C ALA A 371 16.40 -22.90 5.07
N ARG A 372 15.46 -22.16 4.48
CA ARG A 372 15.80 -21.09 3.56
C ARG A 372 16.19 -19.82 4.31
N PHE A 373 17.06 -19.03 3.71
CA PHE A 373 17.55 -17.81 4.30
C PHE A 373 16.67 -16.62 3.93
N ARG A 374 16.18 -15.91 4.95
CA ARG A 374 15.46 -14.64 4.80
C ARG A 374 16.40 -13.57 4.23
N LEU A 375 15.84 -12.53 3.61
CA LEU A 375 16.63 -11.45 3.03
C LEU A 375 17.42 -10.69 4.11
N PRO A 376 18.76 -10.63 4.05
CA PRO A 376 19.57 -9.89 5.01
C PRO A 376 19.61 -8.39 4.70
N ALA A 377 20.03 -7.59 5.68
CA ALA A 377 20.20 -6.14 5.53
C ALA A 377 21.27 -5.72 4.50
N ASN A 378 22.13 -6.61 4.02
CA ASN A 378 23.23 -6.28 3.10
C ASN A 378 23.04 -6.82 1.68
N CYS A 379 21.81 -7.19 1.31
CA CYS A 379 21.48 -7.61 -0.05
C CYS A 379 20.07 -7.15 -0.43
N SER A 380 19.83 -6.87 -1.70
CA SER A 380 18.48 -6.59 -2.21
C SER A 380 17.85 -7.85 -2.82
N THR A 381 16.53 -7.93 -2.77
CA THR A 381 15.70 -9.05 -3.28
C THR A 381 16.14 -9.66 -4.61
N PRO A 382 16.34 -8.90 -5.71
CA PRO A 382 16.65 -9.52 -7.01
C PRO A 382 18.01 -10.24 -7.04
N PHE A 383 18.92 -9.94 -6.11
CA PHE A 383 20.27 -10.50 -6.06
C PHE A 383 20.46 -11.47 -4.89
N TRP A 384 19.41 -11.81 -4.14
CA TRP A 384 19.52 -12.73 -3.01
C TRP A 384 19.15 -14.16 -3.42
N ASP A 385 20.01 -15.13 -3.10
CA ASP A 385 19.71 -16.56 -3.20
C ASP A 385 19.23 -17.09 -1.83
N PRO A 386 17.92 -17.24 -1.60
CA PRO A 386 17.40 -17.71 -0.31
C PRO A 386 17.65 -19.21 -0.07
N ILE A 387 18.10 -19.97 -1.07
CA ILE A 387 18.41 -21.39 -0.92
C ILE A 387 19.83 -21.55 -0.38
N LYS A 388 20.78 -20.77 -0.91
CA LYS A 388 22.20 -20.82 -0.48
C LYS A 388 22.54 -19.84 0.64
N GLY A 389 21.75 -18.78 0.81
CA GLY A 389 22.07 -17.70 1.73
C GLY A 389 23.19 -16.80 1.21
N GLU A 390 23.23 -16.56 -0.10
CA GLU A 390 24.30 -15.83 -0.77
C GLU A 390 23.74 -14.59 -1.50
N CYS A 391 24.43 -13.46 -1.37
CA CYS A 391 24.17 -12.28 -2.19
C CYS A 391 24.98 -12.37 -3.47
N LEU A 392 24.31 -12.37 -4.62
CA LEU A 392 24.92 -12.47 -5.95
C LEU A 392 25.40 -11.13 -6.50
N CYS A 393 25.10 -10.03 -5.82
CA CYS A 393 25.60 -8.72 -6.21
C CYS A 393 27.12 -8.65 -6.02
N THR A 394 27.83 -8.33 -7.11
CA THR A 394 29.31 -8.24 -7.13
C THR A 394 29.82 -6.88 -7.60
N SER A 395 28.94 -5.92 -7.84
CA SER A 395 29.27 -4.57 -8.30
C SER A 395 28.61 -3.48 -7.45
N ASP A 396 29.13 -2.26 -7.50
CA ASP A 396 28.57 -1.12 -6.77
C ASP A 396 27.14 -0.78 -7.23
N THR A 397 26.77 -1.11 -8.48
CA THR A 397 25.47 -0.79 -9.08
C THR A 397 24.30 -1.61 -8.51
N CYS A 398 24.57 -2.76 -7.91
CA CYS A 398 23.58 -3.58 -7.22
C CYS A 398 23.82 -3.61 -5.70
N SER A 399 24.87 -2.92 -5.23
CA SER A 399 25.25 -2.93 -3.82
C SER A 399 24.11 -2.35 -2.99
N PHE A 400 23.79 -3.02 -1.89
CA PHE A 400 22.65 -2.65 -1.08
C PHE A 400 23.04 -2.72 0.40
N THR A 401 22.57 -1.73 1.15
CA THR A 401 22.63 -1.76 2.61
C THR A 401 21.34 -1.14 3.11
N ASP A 402 20.61 -1.95 3.86
CA ASP A 402 19.44 -1.53 4.59
C ASP A 402 19.91 -0.73 5.80
N TYR A 403 19.73 0.59 5.72
CA TYR A 403 19.99 1.51 6.83
C TYR A 403 18.75 1.69 7.72
N SER A 404 17.67 0.92 7.50
CA SER A 404 16.53 0.94 8.40
C SER A 404 17.00 0.56 9.82
N ARG A 405 16.35 1.16 10.81
CA ARG A 405 16.62 0.82 12.20
C ARG A 405 16.00 -0.54 12.51
N SER A 406 16.49 -1.17 13.56
CA SER A 406 15.89 -2.32 14.23
C SER A 406 14.36 -2.17 14.36
N ILE A 407 13.57 -3.00 13.67
CA ILE A 407 12.10 -3.01 13.77
C ILE A 407 11.65 -4.01 14.83
N GLY A 408 10.71 -3.61 15.68
CA GLY A 408 9.98 -4.50 16.58
C GLY A 408 9.81 -3.93 17.99
N PRO A 409 8.92 -4.53 18.81
CA PRO A 409 8.54 -3.99 20.10
C PRO A 409 9.75 -3.66 20.98
N SER A 410 9.82 -2.44 21.50
CA SER A 410 10.92 -1.97 22.36
C SER A 410 12.31 -1.89 21.69
N GLY A 411 12.39 -1.72 20.37
CA GLY A 411 13.66 -1.61 19.63
C GLY A 411 14.31 -2.97 19.36
N ALA A 412 13.48 -4.01 19.17
CA ALA A 412 13.96 -5.34 18.81
C ALA A 412 14.79 -5.27 17.52
N ASN A 413 15.97 -5.90 17.53
CA ASN A 413 16.90 -5.87 16.40
C ASN A 413 16.50 -6.86 15.30
N LEU A 414 15.36 -6.63 14.66
CA LEU A 414 14.99 -7.33 13.42
C LEU A 414 15.63 -6.60 12.25
N THR A 415 16.95 -6.76 12.14
CA THR A 415 17.62 -6.63 10.84
C THR A 415 17.26 -7.90 10.08
N GLY A 416 16.67 -7.80 8.88
CA GLY A 416 16.34 -8.97 8.06
C GLY A 416 17.47 -10.00 8.00
N GLY A 417 17.13 -11.26 7.69
CA GLY A 417 18.08 -12.37 7.61
C GLY A 417 17.74 -13.56 8.51
N GLY A 418 18.66 -14.51 8.60
CA GLY A 418 18.46 -15.75 9.35
C GLY A 418 17.46 -16.69 8.65
N THR A 419 16.81 -17.56 9.42
CA THR A 419 15.88 -18.58 8.91
C THR A 419 14.52 -18.54 9.64
N GLY A 420 14.21 -17.45 10.34
CA GLY A 420 13.02 -17.37 11.21
C GLY A 420 13.19 -18.01 12.58
N GLY A 421 12.18 -17.85 13.43
CA GLY A 421 12.20 -18.20 14.86
C GLY A 421 12.18 -16.94 15.74
N ALA A 422 11.42 -16.99 16.84
CA ALA A 422 11.29 -15.86 17.76
C ALA A 422 12.68 -15.37 18.20
N SER A 423 12.94 -14.06 18.03
CA SER A 423 14.11 -13.42 18.61
C SER A 423 14.14 -13.76 20.09
N THR A 424 15.15 -14.51 20.52
CA THR A 424 15.44 -14.68 21.95
C THR A 424 15.98 -13.35 22.44
N THR A 425 15.09 -12.39 22.70
CA THR A 425 15.40 -11.29 23.60
C THR A 425 15.82 -11.93 24.90
N THR A 426 17.10 -11.79 25.24
CA THR A 426 17.61 -12.03 26.58
C THR A 426 16.84 -11.08 27.49
N ALA A 427 15.79 -11.61 28.12
CA ALA A 427 14.91 -10.87 29.00
C ALA A 427 15.72 -10.29 30.17
N ILE A 428 15.92 -8.97 30.20
CA ILE A 428 16.20 -8.29 31.46
C ILE A 428 14.86 -8.19 32.17
N GLY A 429 14.69 -9.03 33.19
CA GLY A 429 13.43 -9.21 33.90
C GLY A 429 12.89 -7.93 34.50
N ILE A 430 11.65 -7.61 34.18
CA ILE A 430 10.76 -6.83 35.02
C ILE A 430 9.47 -7.62 35.15
N ALA A 431 9.21 -8.12 36.35
CA ALA A 431 8.00 -8.83 36.70
C ALA A 431 6.81 -7.88 36.65
N SER A 432 5.79 -8.22 35.85
CA SER A 432 4.45 -7.65 35.97
C SER A 432 3.46 -8.78 36.18
N THR A 433 2.86 -8.81 37.37
CA THR A 433 1.83 -9.74 37.77
C THR A 433 0.47 -9.20 37.33
N THR A 434 -0.14 -9.80 36.31
CA THR A 434 -1.60 -9.76 36.15
C THR A 434 -2.12 -11.16 35.84
N ALA A 435 -3.04 -11.58 36.70
CA ALA A 435 -3.53 -12.94 36.81
C ALA A 435 -4.42 -13.33 35.63
N TYR A 436 -4.16 -14.53 35.13
CA TYR A 436 -4.97 -15.31 34.20
C TYR A 436 -6.39 -15.53 34.75
N ILE A 437 -7.42 -15.16 33.98
CA ILE A 437 -8.82 -15.53 34.22
C ILE A 437 -9.24 -16.50 33.10
N PRO A 438 -9.53 -17.78 33.40
CA PRO A 438 -9.99 -18.74 32.39
C PRO A 438 -11.49 -18.54 32.09
N PHE A 439 -11.84 -18.50 30.81
CA PHE A 439 -13.23 -18.61 30.38
C PHE A 439 -13.66 -20.08 30.37
N ASN A 440 -14.40 -20.48 31.41
CA ASN A 440 -15.26 -21.65 31.39
C ASN A 440 -16.71 -21.17 31.47
N GLY A 441 -17.43 -21.23 30.35
CA GLY A 441 -18.85 -20.90 30.25
C GLY A 441 -19.41 -21.43 28.94
N ALA A 442 -20.36 -22.36 29.03
CA ALA A 442 -20.88 -23.19 27.95
C ALA A 442 -21.41 -22.41 26.73
N LEU A 443 -21.07 -22.91 25.53
CA LEU A 443 -21.68 -22.57 24.24
C LEU A 443 -23.15 -23.01 24.19
N PRO A 444 -24.08 -22.22 23.60
CA PRO A 444 -25.26 -22.78 22.97
C PRO A 444 -24.89 -23.37 21.61
N SER A 445 -25.47 -24.53 21.31
CA SER A 445 -25.31 -25.33 20.09
C SER A 445 -25.56 -24.57 18.78
N LEU A 446 -24.68 -24.75 17.80
CA LEU A 446 -24.89 -24.37 16.40
C LEU A 446 -25.99 -25.25 15.74
N PRO A 447 -26.89 -24.68 14.90
CA PRO A 447 -27.73 -25.46 14.02
C PRO A 447 -26.95 -25.94 12.77
N PRO A 448 -27.35 -27.04 12.13
CA PRO A 448 -26.66 -27.58 10.96
C PRO A 448 -26.99 -26.78 9.70
N GLY A 449 -25.97 -26.25 9.03
CA GLY A 449 -26.12 -25.52 7.77
C GLY A 449 -24.89 -24.67 7.45
N VAL A 450 -23.84 -25.32 6.96
CA VAL A 450 -22.65 -24.68 6.38
C VAL A 450 -23.08 -23.86 5.16
N MET A 451 -22.73 -22.57 5.12
CA MET A 451 -22.71 -21.75 3.90
C MET A 451 -21.38 -21.00 3.80
N PRO A 452 -20.79 -20.84 2.60
CA PRO A 452 -19.44 -20.30 2.40
C PRO A 452 -19.41 -18.76 2.50
N ALA A 453 -18.19 -18.23 2.64
CA ALA A 453 -17.79 -16.84 2.86
C ALA A 453 -18.32 -15.80 1.85
N VAL A 454 -19.61 -15.45 1.94
CA VAL A 454 -20.22 -14.36 1.13
C VAL A 454 -20.87 -13.27 2.01
N VAL A 455 -20.74 -13.30 3.34
CA VAL A 455 -21.48 -12.37 4.22
C VAL A 455 -20.60 -11.37 4.99
N ILE A 456 -19.28 -11.41 4.87
CA ILE A 456 -18.43 -10.37 5.51
C ILE A 456 -18.30 -9.11 4.63
N THR A 457 -18.71 -9.14 3.36
CA THR A 457 -18.59 -8.02 2.41
C THR A 457 -19.82 -7.11 2.29
N LEU A 458 -20.87 -7.26 3.11
CA LEU A 458 -22.09 -6.45 3.01
C LEU A 458 -22.39 -5.53 4.21
N ILE A 459 -21.46 -5.37 5.17
CA ILE A 459 -21.66 -4.44 6.31
C ILE A 459 -20.85 -3.13 6.14
N GLY A 460 -19.89 -3.07 5.21
CA GLY A 460 -19.14 -1.84 4.89
C GLY A 460 -19.94 -0.77 4.14
N ALA A 461 -21.06 -1.13 3.49
CA ALA A 461 -21.88 -0.19 2.71
C ALA A 461 -23.00 0.50 3.51
N GLY A 462 -23.07 0.30 4.83
CA GLY A 462 -24.21 0.70 5.67
C GLY A 462 -23.97 1.76 6.75
N MET A 463 -22.72 2.18 7.00
CA MET A 463 -22.40 3.07 8.13
C MET A 463 -21.84 4.45 7.73
N GLY A 464 -22.10 4.89 6.49
CA GLY A 464 -21.75 6.23 6.02
C GLY A 464 -22.87 7.30 6.13
N THR A 465 -24.07 6.95 6.62
CA THR A 465 -25.25 7.85 6.48
C THR A 465 -26.03 8.16 7.76
N PHE A 466 -25.46 7.98 8.96
CA PHE A 466 -26.19 8.23 10.22
C PHE A 466 -25.54 9.16 11.26
N GLU A 467 -24.58 10.02 10.88
CA GLU A 467 -24.01 11.03 11.82
C GLU A 467 -23.96 12.49 11.30
N VAL A 468 -24.80 12.87 10.34
CA VAL A 468 -24.92 14.30 9.90
C VAL A 468 -26.24 14.95 10.36
N LEU A 469 -26.93 14.39 11.34
CA LEU A 469 -28.21 14.95 11.83
C LEU A 469 -28.28 15.12 13.35
N VAL A 470 -27.19 15.53 14.01
CA VAL A 470 -27.27 16.13 15.36
C VAL A 470 -26.20 17.20 15.56
N ARG A 471 -26.48 18.44 15.13
CA ARG A 471 -26.29 19.72 15.85
C ARG A 471 -26.18 20.90 14.88
N ALA A 472 -27.29 21.63 14.79
CA ALA A 472 -27.28 23.08 14.62
C ALA A 472 -26.71 23.76 15.88
#